data_AF-A0A1X9PDE0-F1
#
_entry.id   AF-A0A1X9PDE0-F1
#
_cell.length_a   1.000
_cell.length_b   1.000
_cell.length_c   1.000
_cell.angle_alpha   90.00
_cell.angle_beta   90.00
_cell.angle_gamma   90.00
#
_symmetry.space_group_name_H-M   'P 1'
#
loop_
_entity.id
_entity.type
_entity.pdbx_description
1 polymer ?
#
loop_
_entity_poly.entity_id
_entity_poly.type
_entity_poly.pdbx_seq_one_letter_code
_entity_poly.pdbx_strand_id
1 'polypeptide(L)'
;KRRTKVAPNNEPKVFSAEDYDGTFFHIKRVLRLLGIRLLCEDRPLVKMLWDAFYWFEYVAIASTAMQDILLVRDVMMEERNFEGALKIFRMIPCIGYLLQAMLKTHNIVYYRSTFENMVNELRSMWPQGTVSEEE
;
A
#
# COMPACT_ATOMS: atom_id res chain seq x y z
N LYS A 1 -29.20 -24.12 16.87
CA LYS A 1 -27.72 -24.11 16.71
C LYS A 1 -27.14 -22.96 17.54
N ARG A 2 -26.68 -23.23 18.77
CA ARG A 2 -26.01 -22.23 19.63
C ARG A 2 -24.63 -21.92 19.04
N ARG A 3 -24.35 -20.65 18.73
CA ARG A 3 -22.99 -20.17 18.51
C ARG A 3 -22.27 -20.25 19.86
N THR A 4 -21.34 -21.18 20.00
CA THR A 4 -20.35 -21.19 21.07
C THR A 4 -19.55 -19.89 20.97
N LYS A 5 -19.75 -18.99 21.94
CA LYS A 5 -18.83 -17.89 22.19
C LYS A 5 -17.49 -18.52 22.59
N VAL A 6 -16.48 -18.37 21.75
CA VAL A 6 -15.10 -18.66 22.11
C VAL A 6 -14.73 -17.66 23.21
N ALA A 7 -14.38 -18.16 24.40
CA ALA A 7 -13.92 -17.33 25.50
C ALA A 7 -12.65 -16.58 25.08
N PRO A 8 -12.45 -15.30 25.48
CA PRO A 8 -11.14 -14.68 25.35
C PRO A 8 -10.16 -15.46 26.24
N ASN A 9 -9.09 -15.98 25.64
CA ASN A 9 -7.98 -16.53 26.41
C ASN A 9 -7.36 -15.37 27.19
N ASN A 10 -7.58 -15.35 28.51
CA ASN A 10 -6.95 -14.46 29.49
C ASN A 10 -5.49 -14.85 29.75
N GLU A 11 -4.71 -15.08 28.70
CA GLU A 11 -3.26 -15.14 28.83
C GLU A 11 -2.72 -13.71 28.65
N PRO A 12 -1.87 -13.21 29.56
CA PRO A 12 -1.29 -11.89 29.41
C PRO A 12 -0.55 -11.85 28.07
N LYS A 13 -1.02 -11.02 27.14
CA LYS A 13 -0.35 -10.86 25.85
C LYS A 13 0.98 -10.17 26.12
N VAL A 14 2.04 -10.96 26.10
CA VAL A 14 3.41 -10.46 26.11
C VAL A 14 3.66 -9.88 24.73
N PHE A 15 3.64 -8.56 24.63
CA PHE A 15 4.00 -7.88 23.39
C PHE A 15 5.52 -7.78 23.32
N SER A 16 6.07 -8.24 22.21
CA SER A 16 7.49 -8.11 21.88
C SER A 16 7.67 -7.22 20.65
N ALA A 17 8.88 -6.66 20.50
CA ALA A 17 9.24 -5.96 19.27
C ALA A 17 9.20 -6.87 18.02
N GLU A 18 9.27 -8.20 18.21
CA GLU A 18 9.19 -9.19 17.14
C GLU A 18 7.76 -9.31 16.59
N ASP A 19 6.73 -9.12 17.43
CA ASP A 19 5.32 -9.10 16.99
C ASP A 19 5.02 -7.88 16.11
N TYR A 20 5.64 -6.74 16.43
CA TYR A 20 5.61 -5.55 15.59
C TYR A 20 6.25 -5.82 14.22
N ASP A 21 7.45 -6.43 14.21
CA ASP A 21 8.13 -6.78 12.98
C ASP A 21 7.35 -7.81 12.14
N GLY A 22 6.64 -8.74 12.80
CA GLY A 22 5.72 -9.69 12.19
C GLY A 22 4.52 -9.02 11.52
N THR A 23 3.97 -7.97 12.12
CA THR A 23 2.85 -7.19 11.53
C THR A 23 3.27 -6.52 10.22
N PHE A 24 4.47 -5.96 10.19
CA PHE A 24 5.00 -5.32 8.98
C PHE A 24 5.54 -6.31 7.95
N PHE A 25 5.66 -7.61 8.27
CA PHE A 25 6.19 -8.61 7.34
C PHE A 25 5.38 -8.67 6.05
N HIS A 26 4.05 -8.72 6.15
CA HIS A 26 3.17 -8.77 4.99
C HIS A 26 3.26 -7.51 4.13
N ILE A 27 3.27 -6.35 4.77
CA ILE A 27 3.40 -5.04 4.11
C ILE A 27 4.75 -4.94 3.40
N LYS A 28 5.86 -5.25 4.09
CA LYS A 28 7.22 -5.30 3.52
C LYS A 28 7.28 -6.24 2.31
N ARG A 29 6.59 -7.38 2.35
CA ARG A 29 6.56 -8.34 1.23
C ARG A 29 5.82 -7.79 0.02
N VAL A 30 4.65 -7.19 0.21
CA VAL A 30 3.86 -6.59 -0.88
C VAL A 30 4.59 -5.41 -1.48
N LEU A 31 5.14 -4.52 -0.66
CA LEU A 31 5.90 -3.37 -1.15
C LEU A 31 7.16 -3.80 -1.91
N ARG A 32 7.83 -4.88 -1.48
CA ARG A 32 8.95 -5.46 -2.21
C ARG A 32 8.56 -5.97 -3.60
N LEU A 33 7.35 -6.49 -3.78
CA LEU A 33 6.86 -6.90 -5.10
C LEU A 33 6.69 -5.69 -6.05
N LEU A 34 6.29 -4.54 -5.51
CA LEU A 34 6.12 -3.29 -6.24
C LEU A 34 7.44 -2.50 -6.42
N GLY A 35 8.59 -3.11 -6.13
CA GLY A 35 9.90 -2.45 -6.16
C GLY A 35 10.15 -1.42 -5.05
N ILE A 36 9.20 -1.20 -4.15
CA ILE A 36 9.31 -0.21 -3.06
C ILE A 36 9.95 -0.89 -1.84
N ARG A 37 11.24 -0.70 -1.62
CA ARG A 37 11.88 -1.09 -0.35
C ARG A 37 11.82 0.07 0.63
N LEU A 38 11.13 -0.14 1.75
CA LEU A 38 10.92 0.90 2.75
C LEU A 38 11.94 0.88 3.90
N LEU A 39 12.75 -0.18 4.09
CA LEU A 39 13.48 -0.43 5.37
C LEU A 39 14.81 -1.21 5.21
N CYS A 40 15.51 -1.13 4.07
CA CYS A 40 16.75 -1.91 3.87
C CYS A 40 18.00 -1.04 3.70
N GLU A 41 19.00 -1.30 4.55
CA GLU A 41 20.42 -0.97 4.34
C GLU A 41 21.01 -1.89 3.26
N ASP A 42 20.76 -1.59 1.99
CA ASP A 42 21.29 -2.38 0.88
C ASP A 42 22.58 -1.78 0.28
N ARG A 43 23.39 -2.65 -0.33
CA ARG A 43 24.53 -2.27 -1.18
C ARG A 43 24.07 -1.35 -2.33
N PRO A 44 24.90 -0.38 -2.77
CA PRO A 44 24.50 0.67 -3.72
C PRO A 44 24.02 0.13 -5.08
N LEU A 45 24.60 -0.97 -5.57
CA LEU A 45 24.19 -1.58 -6.85
C LEU A 45 22.80 -2.21 -6.81
N VAL A 46 22.45 -2.83 -5.69
CA VAL A 46 21.12 -3.42 -5.49
C VAL A 46 20.08 -2.30 -5.48
N LYS A 47 20.37 -1.18 -4.80
CA LYS A 47 19.52 0.00 -4.80
C LYS A 47 19.24 0.51 -6.22
N MET A 48 20.27 0.62 -7.07
CA MET A 48 20.09 1.07 -8.47
C MET A 48 19.21 0.12 -9.30
N LEU A 49 19.42 -1.20 -9.18
CA LEU A 49 18.62 -2.18 -9.93
C LEU A 49 17.13 -2.12 -9.56
N TRP A 50 16.85 -1.98 -8.26
CA TRP A 50 15.47 -1.87 -7.77
C TRP A 50 14.83 -0.54 -8.10
N ASP A 51 15.58 0.57 -8.10
CA ASP A 51 15.08 1.87 -8.54
C ASP A 51 14.71 1.85 -10.03
N ALA A 52 15.55 1.22 -10.86
CA ALA A 52 15.25 1.01 -12.28
C ALA A 52 14.00 0.12 -12.48
N PHE A 53 13.85 -0.94 -11.68
CA PHE A 53 12.66 -1.80 -11.71
C PHE A 53 11.39 -1.04 -11.31
N TYR A 54 11.45 -0.24 -10.23
CA TYR A 54 10.35 0.61 -9.80
C TYR A 54 9.93 1.60 -10.88
N TRP A 55 10.89 2.31 -11.50
CA TRP A 55 10.60 3.25 -12.58
C TRP A 55 9.99 2.56 -13.80
N PHE A 56 10.44 1.35 -14.14
CA PHE A 56 9.85 0.55 -15.21
C PHE A 56 8.38 0.22 -14.91
N GLU A 57 8.07 -0.29 -13.73
CA GLU A 57 6.68 -0.56 -13.33
C GLU A 57 5.84 0.72 -13.28
N TYR A 58 6.41 1.82 -12.78
CA TYR A 58 5.74 3.10 -12.69
C TYR A 58 5.36 3.65 -14.08
N VAL A 59 6.27 3.58 -15.05
CA VAL A 59 6.00 3.99 -16.44
C VAL A 59 4.95 3.10 -17.08
N ALA A 60 4.98 1.79 -16.81
CA ALA A 60 3.96 0.87 -17.30
C ALA A 60 2.56 1.25 -16.76
N ILE A 61 2.43 1.48 -15.45
CA ILE A 61 1.16 1.90 -14.83
C ILE A 61 0.72 3.28 -15.32
N ALA A 62 1.65 4.22 -15.52
CA ALA A 62 1.35 5.53 -16.10
C ALA A 62 0.83 5.42 -17.53
N SER A 63 1.37 4.49 -18.34
CA SER A 63 0.90 4.25 -19.70
C SER A 63 -0.53 3.68 -19.72
N THR A 64 -0.87 2.76 -18.80
CA THR A 64 -2.23 2.25 -18.66
C THR A 64 -3.19 3.32 -18.17
N ALA A 65 -2.76 4.19 -17.24
CA ALA A 65 -3.56 5.33 -16.79
C ALA A 65 -3.94 6.27 -17.94
N MET A 66 -2.98 6.54 -18.83
CA MET A 66 -3.21 7.38 -20.02
C MET A 66 -4.18 6.70 -21.00
N GLN A 67 -4.08 5.39 -21.19
CA GLN A 67 -5.02 4.63 -22.02
C GLN A 67 -6.45 4.68 -21.46
N ASP A 68 -6.62 4.56 -20.14
CA ASP A 68 -7.94 4.64 -19.51
C ASP A 68 -8.59 6.02 -19.69
N ILE A 69 -7.80 7.10 -19.62
CA ILE A 69 -8.29 8.47 -19.87
C ILE A 69 -8.75 8.63 -21.33
N LEU A 70 -7.99 8.08 -22.29
CA LEU A 70 -8.37 8.12 -23.70
C LEU A 70 -9.66 7.31 -23.95
N LEU A 71 -9.80 6.15 -23.32
CA LEU A 71 -11.00 5.33 -23.44
C LEU A 71 -12.24 6.06 -22.88
N VAL A 72 -12.11 6.76 -21.74
CA VAL A 72 -13.20 7.59 -21.21
C VAL A 72 -13.55 8.73 -22.15
N ARG A 73 -12.55 9.37 -22.77
CA ARG A 73 -12.78 10.43 -23.77
C ARG A 73 -13.55 9.90 -24.98
N ASP A 74 -13.17 8.73 -25.50
CA ASP A 74 -13.81 8.14 -26.66
C ASP A 74 -15.27 7.76 -26.37
N VAL A 75 -15.53 7.13 -25.22
CA VAL A 75 -16.90 6.83 -24.75
C VAL A 75 -17.73 8.10 -24.58
N MET A 76 -17.13 9.19 -24.09
CA MET A 76 -17.82 10.48 -23.93
C MET A 76 -18.17 11.13 -25.26
N MET A 77 -17.35 10.94 -26.31
CA MET A 77 -17.59 11.50 -27.63
C MET A 77 -18.60 10.66 -28.44
N GLU A 78 -18.59 9.34 -28.29
CA GLU A 78 -19.40 8.41 -29.07
C GLU A 78 -20.81 8.20 -28.47
N GLU A 79 -20.92 8.07 -27.15
CA GLU A 79 -22.20 7.81 -26.47
C GLU A 79 -22.68 9.02 -25.66
N ARG A 80 -23.39 9.96 -26.30
CA ARG A 80 -24.12 11.05 -25.58
C ARG A 80 -25.40 10.61 -24.86
N ASN A 81 -25.65 9.30 -24.79
CA ASN A 81 -26.84 8.72 -24.17
C ASN A 81 -26.62 8.46 -22.67
N PHE A 82 -27.72 8.29 -21.93
CA PHE A 82 -27.70 7.98 -20.49
C PHE A 82 -26.86 6.72 -20.15
N GLU A 83 -26.83 5.76 -21.06
CA GLU A 83 -26.04 4.53 -20.93
C GLU A 83 -24.52 4.79 -21.01
N GLY A 84 -24.08 5.71 -21.88
CA GLY A 84 -22.69 6.16 -21.96
C GLY A 84 -22.26 6.90 -20.69
N ALA A 85 -23.14 7.74 -20.13
CA ALA A 85 -22.89 8.39 -18.85
C ALA A 85 -22.72 7.37 -17.69
N LEU A 86 -23.57 6.34 -17.64
CA LEU A 86 -23.46 5.26 -16.64
C LEU A 86 -22.14 4.48 -16.76
N LYS A 87 -21.68 4.19 -17.99
CA LYS A 87 -20.38 3.55 -18.21
C LYS A 87 -19.23 4.42 -17.71
N ILE A 88 -19.25 5.72 -18.00
CA ILE A 88 -18.25 6.69 -17.51
C ILE A 88 -18.23 6.73 -15.98
N PHE A 89 -19.39 6.83 -15.32
CA PHE A 89 -19.48 6.82 -13.86
C PHE A 89 -18.91 5.56 -13.23
N ARG A 90 -18.97 4.41 -13.91
CA ARG A 90 -18.39 3.16 -13.43
C ARG A 90 -16.87 3.10 -13.65
N MET A 91 -16.34 3.75 -14.68
CA MET A 91 -14.90 3.77 -15.00
C MET A 91 -14.12 4.82 -14.20
N ILE A 92 -14.71 5.96 -13.88
CA ILE A 92 -14.05 7.05 -13.13
C ILE A 92 -13.42 6.59 -11.80
N PRO A 93 -14.10 5.79 -10.94
CA PRO A 93 -13.50 5.31 -9.71
C PRO A 93 -12.24 4.47 -9.94
N CYS A 94 -12.21 3.64 -10.99
CA CYS A 94 -11.04 2.81 -11.32
C CYS A 94 -9.82 3.67 -11.65
N ILE A 95 -10.00 4.70 -12.49
CA ILE A 95 -8.95 5.67 -12.82
C ILE A 95 -8.52 6.43 -11.57
N GLY A 96 -9.48 6.85 -10.74
CA GLY A 96 -9.21 7.56 -9.48
C GLY A 96 -8.34 6.74 -8.51
N TYR A 97 -8.66 5.46 -8.30
CA TYR A 97 -7.86 4.58 -7.45
C TYR A 97 -6.47 4.33 -8.02
N LEU A 98 -6.35 4.19 -9.35
CA LEU A 98 -5.06 4.02 -10.02
C LEU A 98 -4.16 5.26 -9.85
N LEU A 99 -4.71 6.46 -10.06
CA LEU A 99 -4.00 7.73 -9.82
C LEU A 99 -3.61 7.88 -8.34
N GLN A 100 -4.51 7.54 -7.42
CA GLN A 100 -4.23 7.59 -5.97
C GLN A 100 -3.11 6.62 -5.59
N ALA A 101 -3.08 5.42 -6.18
CA ALA A 101 -2.01 4.46 -5.99
C ALA A 101 -0.67 5.03 -6.49
N MET A 102 -0.63 5.58 -7.72
CA MET A 102 0.59 6.20 -8.27
C MET A 102 1.10 7.37 -7.43
N LEU A 103 0.20 8.21 -6.90
CA LEU A 103 0.59 9.30 -6.01
C LEU A 103 1.17 8.79 -4.70
N LYS A 104 0.53 7.78 -4.08
CA LYS A 104 1.01 7.18 -2.84
C LYS A 104 2.38 6.52 -3.01
N THR A 105 2.59 5.76 -4.09
CA THR A 105 3.88 5.11 -4.35
C THR A 105 4.98 6.13 -4.62
N HIS A 106 4.70 7.16 -5.41
CA HIS A 106 5.64 8.25 -5.66
C HIS A 106 6.02 8.99 -4.38
N ASN A 107 5.02 9.29 -3.52
CA ASN A 107 5.24 9.96 -2.25
C ASN A 107 6.12 9.12 -1.30
N ILE A 108 5.91 7.80 -1.27
CA ILE A 108 6.74 6.88 -0.48
C ILE A 108 8.19 6.85 -0.97
N VAL A 109 8.41 6.86 -2.28
CA VAL A 109 9.77 6.87 -2.86
C VAL A 109 10.48 8.20 -2.58
N TYR A 110 9.77 9.32 -2.70
CA TYR A 110 10.34 10.65 -2.46
C TYR A 110 10.65 10.90 -0.98
N TYR A 111 9.71 10.63 -0.06
CA TYR A 111 9.88 10.85 1.38
C TYR A 111 10.34 9.59 2.13
N ARG A 112 11.14 8.75 1.47
CA ARG A 112 11.54 7.45 2.00
C ARG A 112 12.18 7.52 3.38
N SER A 113 13.05 8.49 3.63
CA SER A 113 13.68 8.69 4.95
C SER A 113 12.68 9.02 6.05
N THR A 114 11.65 9.82 5.75
CA THR A 114 10.57 10.14 6.69
C THR A 114 9.77 8.89 7.04
N PHE A 115 9.46 8.05 6.05
CA PHE A 115 8.75 6.79 6.27
C PHE A 115 9.61 5.79 7.07
N GLU A 116 10.91 5.70 6.77
CA GLU A 116 11.87 4.89 7.54
C GLU A 116 11.91 5.33 9.00
N ASN A 117 12.04 6.63 9.25
CA ASN A 117 12.05 7.19 10.60
C ASN A 117 10.74 6.91 11.34
N MET A 118 9.60 7.14 10.69
CA MET A 118 8.30 6.91 11.31
C MET A 118 8.09 5.44 11.70
N VAL A 119 8.52 4.49 10.87
CA VAL A 119 8.43 3.06 11.23
C VAL A 119 9.38 2.71 12.37
N ASN A 120 10.59 3.27 12.37
CA ASN A 120 11.54 3.06 13.46
C ASN A 120 11.05 3.68 14.78
N GLU A 121 10.44 4.86 14.74
CA GLU A 121 9.83 5.51 15.90
C GLU A 121 8.64 4.70 16.43
N LEU A 122 7.71 4.27 15.58
CA LEU A 122 6.60 3.42 16.02
C LEU A 122 7.09 2.09 16.63
N ARG A 123 8.15 1.49 16.07
CA ARG A 123 8.77 0.30 16.65
C ARG A 123 9.32 0.56 18.05
N SER A 124 9.90 1.74 18.27
CA SER A 124 10.42 2.14 19.59
C SER A 124 9.32 2.43 20.61
N MET A 125 8.14 2.85 20.16
CA MET A 125 6.95 3.09 21.00
C MET A 125 6.13 1.83 21.26
N TRP A 126 6.46 0.71 20.61
CA TRP A 126 5.71 -0.53 20.78
C TRP A 126 5.88 -1.07 22.20
N PRO A 127 4.79 -1.46 22.90
CA PRO A 127 4.89 -1.95 24.26
C PRO A 127 5.77 -3.20 24.31
N GLN A 128 6.75 -3.19 25.22
CA GLN A 128 7.61 -4.32 25.50
C GLN A 128 7.23 -4.87 26.87
N GLY A 129 6.41 -5.92 26.91
CA GLY A 129 5.93 -6.52 28.15
C GLY A 129 4.46 -6.95 28.12
N THR A 130 3.94 -7.33 29.28
CA THR A 130 2.54 -7.71 29.47
C THR A 130 1.66 -6.47 29.61
N VAL A 131 0.77 -6.25 28.65
CA VAL A 131 -0.26 -5.20 28.74
C VAL A 131 -1.51 -5.84 29.36
N SER A 132 -1.94 -5.38 30.54
CA SER A 132 -3.22 -5.78 31.13
C SER A 132 -4.38 -5.03 30.48
N GLU A 133 -5.60 -5.58 30.47
CA GLU A 133 -6.79 -5.02 29.79
C GLU A 133 -7.23 -3.60 30.23
N GLU A 134 -6.52 -2.96 31.15
CA GLU A 134 -6.80 -1.60 31.65
C GLU A 134 -5.97 -0.49 30.98
N GLU A 135 -4.96 -0.82 30.16
CA GLU A 135 -4.16 0.12 29.34
C GLU A 135 -4.43 -0.03 27.84
#